data_AF-A0A2T4ZDR0-F1
#
_entry.id   AF-A0A2T4ZDR0-F1
#
_cell.length_a   1.000
_cell.length_b   1.000
_cell.length_c   1.000
_cell.angle_alpha   90.00
_cell.angle_beta   90.00
_cell.angle_gamma   90.00
#
_symmetry.space_group_name_H-M   'P 1'
#
loop_
_entity.id
_entity.type
_entity.pdbx_description
1 polymer ?
#
loop_
_entity_poly.entity_id
_entity_poly.type
_entity_poly.pdbx_seq_one_letter_code
_entity_poly.pdbx_strand_id
1 'polypeptide(L)'
;MKDWMKKGMAAGLGLAVISKERIEKTVQELVKKGEMTPKASRELLDQLIARGEQEQQALEDTIQTQVQKTLHDWNVATQDDIHRLERRIQMLENELATLQQIDEIQAARKDREDGKPDV
;
A
#
# COMPACT_ATOMS: atom_id res chain seq x y z
N MET A 1 24.16 -3.83 -2.34
CA MET A 1 23.38 -2.76 -1.66
C MET A 1 23.76 -1.33 -2.10
N LYS A 2 24.97 -1.02 -2.59
CA LYS A 2 25.32 0.37 -2.98
C LYS A 2 24.77 0.77 -4.36
N ASP A 3 24.53 -0.21 -5.24
CA ASP A 3 24.18 0.06 -6.64
C ASP A 3 22.71 0.40 -6.86
N TRP A 4 21.78 -0.14 -6.06
CA TRP A 4 20.35 0.22 -6.17
C TRP A 4 20.09 1.65 -5.69
N MET A 5 20.79 2.10 -4.64
CA MET A 5 20.73 3.49 -4.17
C MET A 5 21.26 4.45 -5.25
N LYS A 6 22.41 4.14 -5.86
CA LYS A 6 22.97 4.95 -6.96
C LYS A 6 22.04 4.98 -8.17
N LYS A 7 21.46 3.84 -8.54
CA LYS A 7 20.49 3.75 -9.64
C LYS A 7 19.21 4.53 -9.32
N GLY A 8 18.70 4.46 -8.10
CA GLY A 8 17.54 5.23 -7.65
C GLY A 8 17.80 6.74 -7.67
N MET A 9 18.96 7.17 -7.18
CA MET A 9 19.37 8.59 -7.27
C MET A 9 19.57 9.03 -8.72
N ALA A 10 20.22 8.23 -9.56
CA ALA A 10 20.41 8.56 -10.98
C ALA A 10 19.08 8.61 -11.74
N ALA A 11 18.15 7.71 -11.44
CA ALA A 11 16.79 7.73 -11.98
C ALA A 11 16.02 8.96 -11.51
N GLY A 12 16.06 9.29 -10.21
CA GLY A 12 15.43 10.48 -9.66
C GLY A 12 15.98 11.78 -10.25
N LEU A 13 17.31 11.86 -10.43
CA LEU A 13 17.95 12.99 -11.10
C LEU A 13 17.59 13.06 -12.59
N GLY A 14 17.55 11.92 -13.28
CA GLY A 14 17.15 11.85 -14.69
C GLY A 14 15.70 12.30 -14.91
N LEU A 15 14.78 11.85 -14.05
CA LEU A 15 13.38 12.27 -14.07
C LEU A 15 13.23 13.75 -13.72
N ALA A 16 13.98 14.26 -12.74
CA ALA A 16 13.98 15.68 -12.40
C ALA A 16 14.50 16.59 -13.53
N VAL A 17 15.43 16.10 -14.35
CA VAL A 17 15.91 16.82 -15.54
C VAL A 17 14.84 16.89 -16.63
N ILE A 18 13.99 15.86 -16.75
CA ILE A 18 12.86 15.79 -17.70
C ILE A 18 11.60 16.39 -17.04
N SER A 19 11.73 17.59 -16.44
CA SER A 19 10.57 18.28 -15.88
C SER A 19 9.66 18.84 -16.97
N LYS A 20 8.39 19.08 -16.63
CA LYS A 20 7.40 19.69 -17.54
C LYS A 20 7.92 21.00 -18.15
N GLU A 21 8.49 21.89 -17.35
CA GLU A 21 9.13 23.12 -17.83
C GLU A 21 10.26 22.87 -18.84
N ARG A 22 11.02 21.80 -18.68
CA ARG A 22 12.11 21.48 -19.61
C ARG A 22 11.55 21.03 -20.95
N ILE A 23 10.53 20.17 -20.94
CA ILE A 23 9.83 19.72 -22.14
C ILE A 23 9.20 20.91 -22.86
N GLU A 24 8.49 21.78 -22.14
CA GLU A 24 7.86 22.97 -22.70
C GLU A 24 8.88 23.90 -23.38
N LYS A 25 10.03 24.14 -22.73
CA LYS A 25 11.11 24.95 -23.32
C LYS A 25 11.68 24.33 -24.59
N THR A 26 11.96 23.03 -24.58
CA THR A 26 12.50 22.34 -25.78
C THR A 26 11.50 22.38 -26.93
N VAL A 27 10.23 22.13 -26.66
CA VAL A 27 9.14 22.20 -27.65
C VAL A 27 8.99 23.63 -28.20
N GLN A 28 9.06 24.66 -27.35
CA GLN A 28 9.04 26.06 -27.79
C GLN A 28 10.26 26.45 -28.61
N GLU A 29 11.45 25.92 -28.31
CA GLU A 29 12.65 26.17 -29.12
C GLU A 29 12.53 25.60 -30.53
N LEU A 30 11.92 24.43 -30.69
CA LEU A 30 11.64 23.84 -32.02
C LEU A 30 10.68 24.70 -32.83
N VAL A 31 9.67 25.31 -32.18
CA VAL A 31 8.78 26.27 -32.83
C VAL A 31 9.54 27.53 -33.25
N LYS A 32 10.40 28.07 -32.38
CA LYS A 32 11.22 29.27 -32.68
C LYS A 32 12.20 29.03 -33.83
N LYS A 33 12.73 27.82 -33.96
CA LYS A 33 13.60 27.41 -35.08
C LYS A 33 12.85 27.18 -36.38
N GLY A 34 11.51 27.22 -36.36
CA GLY A 34 10.66 26.94 -37.51
C GLY A 34 10.56 25.44 -37.86
N GLU A 35 11.13 24.57 -37.03
CA GLU A 35 11.08 23.10 -37.21
C GLU A 35 9.69 22.54 -36.87
N MET A 36 8.85 23.32 -36.18
CA MET A 36 7.52 22.89 -35.76
C MET A 36 6.53 24.05 -35.72
N THR A 37 5.26 23.75 -36.02
CA THR A 37 4.18 24.75 -35.87
C THR A 37 3.72 24.87 -34.41
N PRO A 38 3.22 26.05 -33.98
CA PRO A 38 2.68 26.22 -32.62
C PRO A 38 1.51 25.27 -32.28
N LYS A 39 0.81 24.78 -33.30
CA LYS A 39 -0.28 23.81 -33.11
C LYS A 39 0.28 22.42 -32.83
N ALA A 40 1.20 21.95 -33.66
CA ALA A 40 1.87 20.65 -33.47
C ALA A 40 2.64 20.59 -32.14
N SER A 41 3.22 21.71 -31.70
CA SER A 41 3.95 21.79 -30.44
C SER A 41 3.07 21.55 -29.22
N ARG A 42 1.85 22.09 -29.21
CA ARG A 42 0.87 21.89 -28.13
C ARG A 42 0.38 20.44 -28.12
N GLU A 43 0.07 19.90 -29.29
CA GLU A 43 -0.41 18.53 -29.44
C GLU A 43 0.63 17.49 -28.97
N LEU A 44 1.92 17.70 -29.27
CA LEU A 44 2.99 16.86 -28.74
C LEU A 44 3.17 17.00 -27.23
N LEU A 45 3.07 18.22 -26.69
CA LEU A 45 3.16 18.43 -25.24
C LEU A 45 2.03 17.69 -24.52
N ASP A 46 0.79 17.84 -25.00
CA ASP A 46 -0.38 17.18 -24.42
C ASP A 46 -0.27 15.65 -24.49
N GLN A 47 0.21 15.11 -25.62
CA GLN A 47 0.47 13.67 -25.75
C GLN A 47 1.56 13.17 -24.81
N LEU A 48 2.64 13.92 -24.64
CA LEU A 48 3.74 13.57 -23.74
C LEU A 48 3.29 13.58 -22.27
N ILE A 49 2.47 14.56 -21.88
CA ILE A 49 1.91 14.64 -20.52
C ILE A 49 0.96 13.47 -20.29
N ALA A 50 -0.02 13.26 -21.17
CA ALA A 50 -1.00 12.19 -21.02
C ALA A 50 -0.34 10.80 -20.97
N ARG A 51 0.66 10.56 -21.82
CA ARG A 51 1.42 9.31 -21.78
C ARG A 51 2.27 9.20 -20.52
N GLY A 52 2.88 10.29 -20.08
CA GLY A 52 3.66 10.33 -18.84
C GLY A 52 2.81 9.96 -17.62
N GLU A 53 1.59 10.48 -17.52
CA GLU A 53 0.65 10.16 -16.44
C GLU A 53 0.26 8.67 -16.45
N GLN A 54 0.00 8.08 -17.63
CA GLN A 54 -0.30 6.65 -17.75
C GLN A 54 0.87 5.76 -17.34
N GLU A 55 2.08 6.07 -17.82
CA GLU A 55 3.29 5.30 -17.48
C GLU A 55 3.67 5.47 -16.01
N GLN A 56 3.41 6.64 -15.41
CA GLN A 56 3.62 6.87 -13.98
C GLN A 56 2.76 5.93 -13.14
N GLN A 57 1.46 5.82 -13.44
CA GLN A 57 0.55 4.94 -12.69
C GLN A 57 0.99 3.47 -12.80
N ALA A 58 1.32 3.01 -14.02
CA ALA A 58 1.79 1.64 -14.23
C ALA A 58 3.10 1.34 -13.49
N LEU A 59 4.00 2.33 -13.43
CA LEU A 59 5.25 2.24 -12.68
C LEU A 59 5.00 2.17 -11.17
N GLU A 60 4.09 3.00 -10.63
CA GLU A 60 3.71 3.00 -9.22
C GLU A 60 3.14 1.63 -8.80
N ASP A 61 2.22 1.07 -9.58
CA ASP A 61 1.62 -0.25 -9.32
C ASP A 61 2.67 -1.37 -9.33
N THR A 62 3.60 -1.30 -10.30
CA THR A 62 4.69 -2.28 -10.43
C THR A 62 5.64 -2.20 -9.24
N ILE A 63 6.02 -0.98 -8.83
CA ILE A 63 6.88 -0.76 -7.66
C ILE A 63 6.18 -1.26 -6.40
N GLN A 64 4.92 -0.91 -6.19
CA GLN A 64 4.16 -1.34 -5.01
C GLN A 64 4.09 -2.86 -4.92
N THR A 65 3.74 -3.53 -6.03
CA THR A 65 3.65 -4.99 -6.11
C THR A 65 5.00 -5.65 -5.82
N GLN A 66 6.08 -5.13 -6.42
CA GLN A 66 7.42 -5.69 -6.24
C GLN A 66 7.94 -5.50 -4.80
N VAL A 67 7.64 -4.35 -4.18
CA VAL A 67 7.99 -4.07 -2.78
C VAL A 67 7.21 -4.97 -1.85
N GLN A 68 5.89 -5.08 -2.02
CA GLN A 68 5.05 -5.98 -1.22
C GLN A 68 5.52 -7.43 -1.31
N LYS A 69 5.81 -7.92 -2.53
CA LYS A 69 6.34 -9.27 -2.73
C LYS A 69 7.67 -9.47 -2.02
N THR A 70 8.59 -8.51 -2.13
CA THR A 70 9.91 -8.61 -1.47
C THR A 70 9.78 -8.62 0.06
N LEU A 71 8.90 -7.78 0.62
CA LEU A 71 8.64 -7.74 2.06
C LEU A 71 8.02 -9.05 2.55
N HIS A 72 7.07 -9.61 1.80
CA HIS A 72 6.49 -10.91 2.07
C HIS A 72 7.55 -12.03 2.02
N ASP A 73 8.39 -12.07 0.98
CA ASP A 73 9.47 -13.05 0.83
C ASP A 73 10.49 -12.98 1.98
N TRP A 74 10.62 -11.83 2.64
CA TRP A 74 11.50 -11.62 3.80
C TRP A 74 10.80 -11.86 5.14
N ASN A 75 9.58 -12.43 5.13
CA ASN A 75 8.75 -12.65 6.32
C ASN A 75 8.50 -11.38 7.14
N VAL A 76 8.49 -10.20 6.51
CA VAL A 76 8.17 -8.95 7.19
C VAL A 76 6.66 -8.85 7.36
N ALA A 77 6.19 -8.95 8.61
CA ALA A 77 4.78 -8.79 8.92
C ALA A 77 4.33 -7.35 8.61
N THR A 78 3.20 -7.22 7.90
CA THR A 78 2.60 -5.91 7.63
C THR A 78 1.80 -5.42 8.83
N GLN A 79 1.49 -4.13 8.87
CA GLN A 79 0.62 -3.59 9.91
C GLN A 79 -0.78 -4.24 9.89
N ASP A 80 -1.28 -4.58 8.70
CA ASP A 80 -2.56 -5.28 8.55
C ASP A 80 -2.50 -6.70 9.12
N ASP A 81 -1.38 -7.39 8.98
CA ASP A 81 -1.18 -8.70 9.60
C ASP A 81 -1.20 -8.60 11.13
N ILE A 82 -0.59 -7.56 11.69
CA ILE A 82 -0.58 -7.29 13.13
C ILE A 82 -2.00 -7.02 13.62
N HIS A 83 -2.73 -6.09 13.00
CA HIS A 83 -4.12 -5.80 13.37
C HIS A 83 -5.03 -7.03 13.22
N ARG A 84 -4.80 -7.89 12.21
CA ARG A 84 -5.54 -9.14 12.05
C ARG A 84 -5.27 -10.09 13.22
N LEU A 85 -4.03 -10.18 13.69
CA LEU A 85 -3.68 -11.00 14.85
C LEU A 85 -4.26 -10.43 16.14
N GLU A 86 -4.19 -9.12 16.36
CA GLU A 86 -4.80 -8.44 17.51
C GLU A 86 -6.30 -8.71 17.60
N ARG A 87 -7.04 -8.59 16.49
CA ARG A 87 -8.47 -8.93 16.46
C ARG A 87 -8.73 -10.39 16.82
N ARG A 88 -7.92 -11.31 16.31
CA ARG A 88 -8.05 -12.74 16.63
C ARG A 88 -7.78 -13.01 18.10
N ILE A 89 -6.76 -12.36 18.68
CA ILE A 89 -6.45 -12.48 20.11
C ILE A 89 -7.63 -11.96 20.94
N GLN A 90 -8.15 -10.78 20.62
CA GLN A 90 -9.29 -10.21 21.33
C GLN A 90 -10.54 -11.11 21.28
N MET A 91 -10.83 -11.72 20.12
CA MET A 91 -11.94 -12.66 19.99
C MET A 91 -11.73 -13.89 20.87
N LEU A 92 -10.53 -14.48 20.85
CA LEU A 92 -10.22 -15.65 21.68
C LEU A 92 -10.26 -15.33 23.18
N GLU A 93 -9.80 -14.14 23.58
CA GLU A 93 -9.90 -13.67 24.97
C GLU A 93 -11.36 -13.55 25.43
N ASN A 94 -12.23 -13.01 24.57
CA ASN A 94 -13.66 -12.89 24.86
C ASN A 94 -14.36 -14.25 24.92
N GLU A 95 -14.02 -15.19 24.03
CA GLU A 95 -14.53 -16.56 24.07
C GLU A 95 -14.10 -17.26 25.36
N LEU A 96 -12.83 -17.12 25.76
CA LEU A 96 -12.32 -17.71 26.99
C LEU A 96 -13.05 -17.16 28.22
N ALA A 97 -13.25 -15.84 28.28
CA ALA A 97 -13.98 -15.19 29.37
C ALA A 97 -15.44 -15.68 29.46
N THR A 98 -16.09 -15.90 28.31
CA THR A 98 -17.46 -16.41 28.25
C THR A 98 -17.54 -17.86 28.74
N LEU A 99 -16.57 -18.71 28.35
CA LEU A 99 -16.50 -20.09 28.80
C LEU A 99 -16.27 -20.18 30.32
N GLN A 100 -15.39 -19.34 30.88
CA GLN A 100 -15.17 -19.28 32.32
C GLN A 100 -16.44 -18.87 33.07
N GLN A 101 -17.22 -17.91 32.55
CA GLN A 101 -18.50 -17.54 33.14
C GLN A 101 -19.54 -18.68 33.07
N ILE A 102 -19.56 -19.44 31.98
CA ILE A 102 -20.46 -20.59 31.85
C ILE A 102 -20.12 -21.67 32.87
N ASP A 103 -18.83 -21.98 33.06
CA ASP A 103 -18.38 -22.96 34.05
C ASP A 103 -18.74 -22.53 35.48
N GLU A 104 -18.57 -21.25 35.84
CA GLU A 104 -18.98 -20.71 37.13
C GLU A 104 -20.50 -20.78 37.35
N ILE A 105 -21.30 -20.48 36.32
CA ILE A 105 -22.76 -20.57 36.37
C ILE A 105 -23.21 -22.03 36.50
N GLN A 106 -22.52 -22.97 35.84
CA GLN A 106 -22.82 -24.40 35.93
C GLN A 106 -22.46 -24.97 37.30
N ALA A 107 -21.32 -24.59 37.87
CA ALA A 107 -20.93 -24.96 39.23
C ALA A 107 -21.97 -24.46 40.26
N ALA A 108 -22.36 -23.18 40.16
CA ALA A 108 -23.37 -22.59 41.04
C ALA A 108 -24.79 -23.17 40.88
N ARG A 109 -25.11 -23.77 39.72
CA ARG A 109 -26.38 -24.48 39.50
C ARG A 109 -26.35 -25.89 40.10
N LYS A 110 -25.23 -26.61 39.95
CA LYS A 110 -25.05 -27.95 40.49
C LYS A 110 -25.17 -27.97 42.02
N ASP A 111 -24.57 -26.99 42.69
CA ASP A 111 -24.67 -26.82 44.15
C ASP A 111 -26.10 -26.57 44.66
N ARG A 112 -27.00 -26.05 43.80
CA ARG A 112 -28.42 -25.85 44.14
C ARG A 112 -29.29 -27.07 43.85
N GLU A 113 -28.92 -27.91 42.89
CA GLU A 113 -29.65 -29.16 42.61
C GLU A 113 -29.35 -30.24 43.65
N ASP A 114 -28.09 -30.33 44.13
CA ASP A 114 -27.68 -31.30 45.16
C ASP A 114 -28.16 -30.94 46.59
N GLY A 115 -28.65 -29.71 46.78
CA GLY A 115 -29.13 -29.18 48.07
C GLY A 115 -30.64 -29.26 48.30
N LYS A 116 -31.41 -29.89 47.39
CA LYS A 116 -32.86 -30.02 47.57
C LYS A 116 -33.14 -31.20 48.51
N PRO A 117 -33.73 -30.99 49.71
CA PRO A 117 -34.11 -32.12 50.56
C PRO A 117 -35.18 -32.93 49.84
N ASP A 118 -34.96 -34.25 49.73
CA ASP A 118 -36.00 -35.20 49.34
C ASP A 118 -37.21 -34.97 50.26
N VAL A 119 -38.34 -34.65 49.63
CA VAL A 119 -39.64 -34.40 50.29
C VAL A 119 -40.11 -35.66 51.01
#